data_AF-A0AAE4D436-F1
#
_entry.id   AF-A0AAE4D436-F1
#
_cell.length_a   1.000
_cell.length_b   1.000
_cell.length_c   1.000
_cell.angle_alpha   90.00
_cell.angle_beta   90.00
_cell.angle_gamma   90.00
#
_symmetry.space_group_name_H-M   'P 1'
#
loop_
_entity.id
_entity.type
_entity.pdbx_description
1 polymer ?
#
loop_
_entity_poly.entity_id
_entity_poly.type
_entity_poly.pdbx_seq_one_letter_code
_entity_poly.pdbx_strand_id
1 'polypeptide(L)'
;ATAGAADAAAAPATDAAGQPVPAVERKPGFRERGRMRRRLRYLRRLRELQVRDLGGLAFDLRRFERKRDDLVAQKVDQIRACDDELHALETALAERRDVRDLRLPGIGGTCPRCFSIYGSSDRFCAHCGAALGGLAQGPAQVAAPAPPPVAAQPSPQQAGPPAAHLASGQPAQV
;
A
#
# COMPACT_ATOMS: atom_id res chain seq x y z
N ALA A 1 9.99 -5.80 -41.96
CA ALA A 1 11.46 -5.98 -41.96
C ALA A 1 11.95 -5.82 -40.53
N THR A 2 12.29 -6.94 -39.89
CA THR A 2 12.85 -7.04 -38.54
C THR A 2 14.37 -6.94 -38.61
N ALA A 3 14.99 -6.10 -37.80
CA ALA A 3 16.41 -6.17 -37.51
C ALA A 3 16.57 -6.13 -35.99
N GLY A 4 16.92 -7.29 -35.42
CA GLY A 4 17.33 -7.43 -34.03
C GLY A 4 18.75 -6.92 -33.86
N ALA A 5 18.99 -6.20 -32.76
CA ALA A 5 20.34 -5.95 -32.26
C ALA A 5 20.58 -6.96 -31.13
N ALA A 6 21.47 -7.91 -31.39
CA ALA A 6 21.98 -8.83 -30.39
C ALA A 6 22.85 -8.05 -29.39
N ASP A 7 22.49 -8.14 -28.11
CA ASP A 7 23.38 -7.77 -27.01
C ASP A 7 24.55 -8.77 -26.98
N ALA A 8 25.70 -8.33 -27.46
CA ALA A 8 26.96 -8.99 -27.18
C ALA A 8 27.33 -8.70 -25.72
N ALA A 9 27.06 -9.67 -24.84
CA ALA A 9 27.54 -9.66 -23.47
C ALA A 9 29.08 -9.58 -23.47
N ALA A 10 29.62 -8.40 -23.17
CA ALA A 10 31.04 -8.20 -22.99
C ALA A 10 31.52 -9.02 -21.79
N ALA A 11 32.56 -9.84 -21.99
CA ALA A 11 33.22 -10.59 -20.93
C ALA A 11 33.72 -9.62 -19.83
N PRO A 12 33.64 -10.01 -18.54
CA PRO A 12 34.07 -9.14 -17.45
C PRO A 12 35.58 -8.89 -17.55
N ALA A 13 35.97 -7.61 -17.50
CA ALA A 13 37.36 -7.20 -17.45
C ALA A 13 38.00 -7.70 -16.15
N THR A 14 39.08 -8.45 -16.28
CA THR A 14 39.92 -8.91 -15.17
C THR A 14 41.15 -8.02 -15.09
N ASP A 15 41.60 -7.72 -13.87
CA ASP A 15 42.89 -7.04 -13.68
C ASP A 15 44.06 -7.98 -13.99
N ALA A 16 45.29 -7.46 -13.90
CA ALA A 16 46.51 -8.22 -14.12
C ALA A 16 46.68 -9.41 -13.14
N ALA A 17 45.88 -9.48 -12.06
CA ALA A 17 45.85 -10.57 -11.09
C ALA A 17 44.67 -11.54 -11.33
N GLY A 18 43.90 -11.38 -12.41
CA GLY A 18 42.76 -12.23 -12.74
C GLY A 18 41.54 -11.98 -11.84
N GLN A 19 41.52 -10.92 -11.04
CA GLN A 19 40.39 -10.56 -10.21
C GLN A 19 39.39 -9.72 -11.02
N PRO A 20 38.07 -9.98 -10.87
CA PRO A 20 37.05 -9.17 -11.52
C PRO A 20 37.17 -7.73 -11.00
N VAL A 21 37.48 -6.79 -11.89
CA VAL A 21 37.55 -5.38 -11.53
C VAL A 21 36.15 -4.95 -11.09
N PRO A 22 35.96 -4.39 -9.89
CA PRO A 22 34.66 -3.93 -9.47
C PRO A 22 34.14 -2.91 -10.48
N ALA A 23 32.96 -3.18 -11.04
CA ALA A 23 32.32 -2.26 -11.97
C ALA A 23 32.07 -0.94 -11.24
N VAL A 24 32.89 0.07 -11.55
CA VAL A 24 32.71 1.42 -11.00
C VAL A 24 31.39 1.94 -11.55
N GLU A 25 30.38 2.05 -10.70
CA GLU A 25 29.09 2.65 -11.03
C GLU A 25 29.33 4.09 -11.51
N ARG A 26 29.33 4.27 -12.84
CA ARG A 26 29.52 5.57 -13.45
C ARG A 26 28.25 6.38 -13.20
N LYS A 27 28.37 7.45 -12.43
CA LYS A 27 27.28 8.40 -12.24
C LYS A 27 26.86 8.96 -13.60
N PRO A 28 25.57 8.98 -13.93
CA PRO A 28 25.10 9.43 -15.23
C PRO A 28 25.47 10.89 -15.48
N GLY A 29 25.97 11.16 -16.69
CA GLY A 29 26.39 12.51 -17.10
C GLY A 29 25.20 13.49 -17.21
N PHE A 30 25.47 14.79 -17.32
CA PHE A 30 24.43 15.83 -17.36
C PHE A 30 23.33 15.60 -18.42
N ARG A 31 23.74 15.26 -19.66
CA ARG A 31 22.81 14.96 -20.76
C ARG A 31 21.94 13.72 -20.49
N GLU A 32 22.54 12.71 -19.86
CA GLU A 32 21.86 11.46 -19.50
C GLU A 32 20.83 11.69 -18.40
N ARG A 33 21.21 12.43 -17.34
CA ARG A 33 20.27 12.87 -16.30
C ARG A 33 19.11 13.69 -16.89
N GLY A 34 19.37 14.54 -17.88
CA GLY A 34 18.33 15.28 -18.59
C GLY A 34 17.32 14.37 -19.29
N ARG A 35 17.79 13.31 -19.98
CA ARG A 35 16.93 12.29 -20.60
C ARG A 35 16.14 11.51 -19.55
N MET A 36 16.78 11.08 -18.47
CA MET A 36 16.14 10.36 -17.36
C MET A 36 15.02 11.18 -16.74
N ARG A 37 15.23 12.48 -16.45
CA ARG A 37 14.18 13.36 -15.92
C ARG A 37 13.01 13.54 -16.89
N ARG A 38 13.27 13.62 -18.20
CA ARG A 38 12.19 13.69 -19.21
C ARG A 38 11.37 12.41 -19.23
N ARG A 39 12.04 11.25 -19.18
CA ARG A 39 11.41 9.93 -19.11
C ARG A 39 10.58 9.78 -17.84
N LEU A 40 11.12 10.18 -16.69
CA LEU A 40 10.41 10.18 -15.40
C LEU A 40 9.10 10.98 -15.46
N ARG A 41 9.11 12.19 -16.04
CA ARG A 41 7.89 13.01 -16.22
C ARG A 41 6.89 12.37 -17.19
N TYR A 42 7.36 11.65 -18.20
CA TYR A 42 6.48 10.92 -19.13
C TYR A 42 5.81 9.75 -18.42
N LEU A 43 6.59 8.90 -17.75
CA LEU A 43 6.07 7.71 -17.06
C LEU A 43 5.08 8.05 -15.95
N ARG A 44 5.28 9.16 -15.21
CA ARG A 44 4.29 9.61 -14.20
C ARG A 44 2.91 9.85 -14.81
N ARG A 45 2.86 10.54 -15.95
CA ARG A 45 1.61 10.79 -16.70
C ARG A 45 1.04 9.52 -17.32
N LEU A 46 1.91 8.64 -17.82
CA LEU A 46 1.50 7.35 -18.38
C LEU A 46 0.84 6.48 -17.31
N ARG A 47 1.45 6.38 -16.12
CA ARG A 47 0.90 5.64 -14.98
C ARG A 47 -0.48 6.14 -14.58
N GLU A 48 -0.65 7.46 -14.44
CA GLU A 48 -1.95 8.06 -14.13
C GLU A 48 -3.03 7.68 -15.15
N LEU A 49 -2.68 7.71 -16.45
CA LEU A 49 -3.58 7.32 -17.52
C LEU A 49 -3.91 5.82 -17.48
N GLN A 50 -2.90 4.95 -17.29
CA GLN A 50 -3.10 3.51 -17.22
C GLN A 50 -3.97 3.09 -16.02
N VAL A 51 -3.82 3.74 -14.87
CA VAL A 51 -4.65 3.46 -13.69
C VAL A 51 -6.11 3.88 -13.93
N ARG A 52 -6.35 5.00 -14.62
CA ARG A 52 -7.70 5.43 -15.01
C ARG A 52 -8.33 4.48 -16.02
N ASP A 53 -7.57 4.06 -17.03
CA ASP A 53 -7.97 3.09 -18.05
C ASP A 53 -8.34 1.74 -17.42
N LEU A 54 -7.54 1.24 -16.46
CA LEU A 54 -7.86 0.03 -15.70
C LEU A 54 -9.17 0.16 -14.92
N GLY A 55 -9.44 1.33 -14.33
CA GLY A 55 -10.71 1.60 -13.64
C GLY A 55 -11.91 1.55 -14.58
N GLY A 56 -11.79 2.12 -15.77
CA GLY A 56 -12.81 2.04 -16.82
C GLY A 56 -13.06 0.60 -17.27
N LEU A 57 -11.99 -0.15 -17.55
CA LEU A 57 -12.09 -1.56 -17.91
C LEU A 57 -12.78 -2.39 -16.83
N ALA A 58 -12.40 -2.21 -15.56
CA ALA A 58 -13.00 -2.93 -14.43
C ALA A 58 -14.49 -2.60 -14.28
N PHE A 59 -14.86 -1.34 -14.47
CA PHE A 59 -16.26 -0.91 -14.49
C PHE A 59 -17.04 -1.57 -15.63
N ASP A 60 -16.50 -1.57 -16.85
CA ASP A 60 -17.16 -2.17 -18.02
C ASP A 60 -17.33 -3.68 -17.87
N LEU A 61 -16.30 -4.39 -17.41
CA LEU A 61 -16.38 -5.83 -17.13
C LEU A 61 -17.49 -6.14 -16.12
N ARG A 62 -17.59 -5.34 -15.05
CA ARG A 62 -18.68 -5.48 -14.07
C ARG A 62 -20.05 -5.15 -14.64
N ARG A 63 -20.16 -4.07 -15.41
CA ARG A 63 -21.41 -3.59 -16.02
C ARG A 63 -22.00 -4.61 -17.00
N PHE A 64 -21.15 -5.27 -17.79
CA PHE A 64 -21.58 -6.26 -18.79
C PHE A 64 -21.50 -7.70 -18.29
N GLU A 65 -21.24 -7.91 -17.00
CA GLU A 65 -21.11 -9.24 -16.37
C GLU A 65 -20.08 -10.15 -17.07
N ARG A 66 -19.04 -9.56 -17.65
CA ARG A 66 -17.97 -10.28 -18.35
C ARG A 66 -16.80 -10.53 -17.41
N LYS A 67 -16.21 -11.71 -17.53
CA LYS A 67 -14.93 -12.05 -16.88
C LYS A 67 -13.85 -12.08 -17.95
N ARG A 68 -12.84 -11.24 -17.79
CA ARG A 68 -11.64 -11.17 -18.65
C ARG A 68 -10.42 -10.92 -17.78
N ASP A 69 -10.17 -11.88 -16.89
CA ASP A 69 -9.08 -11.80 -15.91
C ASP A 69 -7.71 -11.74 -16.62
N ASP A 70 -7.62 -12.30 -17.82
CA ASP A 70 -6.48 -12.20 -18.74
C ASP A 70 -6.14 -10.74 -19.09
N LEU A 71 -7.14 -9.95 -19.49
CA LEU A 71 -6.95 -8.54 -19.83
C LEU A 71 -6.60 -7.70 -18.61
N VAL A 72 -7.28 -7.97 -17.50
CA VAL A 72 -7.02 -7.26 -16.23
C VAL A 72 -5.58 -7.52 -15.80
N ALA A 73 -5.15 -8.79 -15.81
CA ALA A 73 -3.77 -9.16 -15.50
C ALA A 73 -2.78 -8.45 -16.43
N GLN A 74 -3.01 -8.48 -17.75
CA GLN A 74 -2.15 -7.79 -18.71
C GLN A 74 -2.02 -6.28 -18.43
N LYS A 75 -3.13 -5.62 -18.06
CA LYS A 75 -3.11 -4.19 -17.72
C LYS A 75 -2.38 -3.91 -16.40
N VAL A 76 -2.57 -4.77 -15.41
CA VAL A 76 -1.84 -4.68 -14.14
C VAL A 76 -0.33 -4.85 -14.39
N ASP A 77 0.08 -5.80 -15.23
CA ASP A 77 1.49 -6.01 -15.56
C ASP A 77 2.10 -4.82 -16.31
N GLN A 78 1.35 -4.17 -17.21
CA GLN A 78 1.78 -2.93 -17.85
C GLN A 78 1.98 -1.78 -16.86
N ILE A 79 1.10 -1.67 -15.86
CA ILE A 79 1.23 -0.66 -14.79
C ILE A 79 2.44 -0.97 -13.90
N ARG A 80 2.66 -2.25 -13.55
CA ARG A 80 3.82 -2.69 -12.77
C ARG A 80 5.13 -2.38 -13.48
N ALA A 81 5.26 -2.72 -14.76
CA ALA A 81 6.45 -2.40 -15.53
C ALA A 81 6.74 -0.88 -15.59
N CYS A 82 5.68 -0.07 -15.71
CA CYS A 82 5.78 1.39 -15.63
C CYS A 82 6.26 1.87 -14.24
N ASP A 83 5.76 1.24 -13.18
CA ASP A 83 6.16 1.53 -11.80
C ASP A 83 7.60 1.12 -11.50
N ASP A 84 8.05 -0.02 -12.01
CA ASP A 84 9.43 -0.50 -11.86
C ASP A 84 10.41 0.46 -12.55
N GLU A 85 10.11 0.88 -13.78
CA GLU A 85 10.94 1.85 -14.50
C GLU A 85 10.95 3.21 -13.80
N LEU A 86 9.80 3.67 -13.31
CA LEU A 86 9.71 4.88 -12.49
C LEU A 86 10.59 4.78 -11.25
N HIS A 87 10.52 3.66 -10.53
CA HIS A 87 11.28 3.45 -9.31
C HIS A 87 12.79 3.43 -9.60
N ALA A 88 13.21 2.74 -10.66
CA ALA A 88 14.60 2.72 -11.10
C ALA A 88 15.14 4.13 -11.42
N LEU A 89 14.36 4.95 -12.13
CA LEU A 89 14.74 6.33 -12.46
C LEU A 89 14.75 7.24 -11.24
N GLU A 90 13.79 7.10 -10.31
CA GLU A 90 13.75 7.87 -9.07
C GLU A 90 14.97 7.57 -8.19
N THR A 91 15.33 6.30 -8.07
CA THR A 91 16.52 5.84 -7.35
C THR A 91 17.80 6.38 -8.00
N ALA A 92 17.96 6.20 -9.31
CA ALA A 92 19.16 6.64 -10.03
C ALA A 92 19.34 8.17 -10.06
N LEU A 93 18.23 8.92 -9.95
CA LEU A 93 18.27 10.39 -9.87
C LEU A 93 18.35 10.93 -8.44
N ALA A 94 18.15 10.09 -7.41
CA ALA A 94 17.91 10.48 -6.02
C ALA A 94 16.71 11.44 -5.87
N GLU A 95 15.64 11.19 -6.62
CA GLU A 95 14.43 12.02 -6.69
C GLU A 95 13.18 11.27 -6.18
N ARG A 96 13.37 10.33 -5.26
CA ARG A 96 12.29 9.56 -4.66
C ARG A 96 11.29 10.52 -4.01
N ARG A 97 10.02 10.40 -4.38
CA ARG A 97 8.90 11.09 -3.73
C ARG A 97 8.12 10.05 -2.94
N ASP A 98 8.01 10.25 -1.63
CA ASP A 98 7.37 9.27 -0.75
C ASP A 98 5.86 9.19 -0.92
N VAL A 99 5.23 10.19 -1.54
CA VAL A 99 3.77 10.22 -1.72
C VAL A 99 3.43 10.75 -3.12
N ARG A 100 2.92 9.87 -3.99
CA ARG A 100 2.25 10.24 -5.24
C ARG A 100 0.77 10.50 -4.93
N ASP A 101 0.50 11.55 -4.15
CA ASP A 101 -0.86 11.88 -3.75
C ASP A 101 -1.63 12.37 -4.98
N LEU A 102 -2.58 11.54 -5.45
CA LEU A 102 -3.72 11.97 -6.27
C LEU A 102 -4.71 12.74 -5.38
N ARG A 103 -4.24 13.72 -4.60
CA ARG A 103 -5.12 14.61 -3.85
C ARG A 103 -5.59 15.74 -4.74
N LEU A 104 -6.89 15.74 -5.04
CA LEU A 104 -7.57 16.92 -5.55
C LEU A 104 -7.96 17.81 -4.37
N PRO A 105 -7.69 19.13 -4.43
CA PRO A 105 -8.20 20.08 -3.46
C PRO A 105 -9.72 19.92 -3.27
N GLY A 106 -10.17 19.91 -2.02
CA GLY A 106 -11.58 19.70 -1.68
C GLY A 106 -11.99 18.23 -1.52
N ILE A 107 -11.17 17.26 -1.91
CA ILE A 107 -11.46 15.82 -1.72
C ILE A 107 -10.66 15.30 -0.51
N GLY A 108 -11.38 14.81 0.50
CA GLY A 108 -10.83 14.31 1.76
C GLY A 108 -10.41 12.85 1.73
N GLY A 109 -10.97 12.06 0.81
CA GLY A 109 -10.66 10.64 0.66
C GLY A 109 -11.90 9.80 0.34
N THR A 110 -11.81 8.50 0.62
CA THR A 110 -12.95 7.57 0.56
C THR A 110 -13.25 7.04 1.95
N CYS A 111 -14.54 6.94 2.28
CA CYS A 111 -14.97 6.43 3.58
C CYS A 111 -14.52 4.95 3.72
N PRO A 112 -13.85 4.56 4.82
CA PRO A 112 -13.38 3.19 4.99
C PRO A 112 -14.51 2.18 5.19
N ARG A 113 -15.73 2.65 5.48
CA ARG A 113 -16.91 1.80 5.72
C ARG A 113 -17.71 1.52 4.44
N CYS A 114 -17.97 2.55 3.64
CA CYS A 114 -18.87 2.44 2.48
C CYS A 114 -18.25 2.92 1.17
N PHE A 115 -16.98 3.33 1.17
CA PHE A 115 -16.21 3.79 0.01
C PHE A 115 -16.75 5.05 -0.69
N SER A 116 -17.78 5.72 -0.15
CA SER A 116 -18.21 7.04 -0.63
C SER A 116 -17.07 8.05 -0.53
N ILE A 117 -16.91 8.88 -1.55
CA ILE A 117 -16.00 10.02 -1.51
C ILE A 117 -16.55 11.05 -0.50
N TYR A 118 -15.66 11.67 0.26
CA TYR A 118 -15.97 12.76 1.19
C TYR A 118 -15.08 13.97 0.93
N GLY A 119 -15.54 15.15 1.33
CA GLY A 119 -14.83 16.41 1.20
C GLY A 119 -13.75 16.58 2.26
N SER A 120 -12.70 17.37 1.98
CA SER A 120 -11.55 17.52 2.89
C SER A 120 -11.89 18.12 4.27
N SER A 121 -13.05 18.77 4.40
CA SER A 121 -13.57 19.33 5.65
C SER A 121 -14.54 18.40 6.39
N ASP A 122 -14.94 17.28 5.80
CA ASP A 122 -15.98 16.42 6.35
C ASP A 122 -15.47 15.65 7.57
N ARG A 123 -16.23 15.69 8.67
CA ARG A 123 -15.96 14.90 9.89
C ARG A 123 -16.73 13.59 9.92
N PHE A 124 -17.79 13.48 9.12
CA PHE A 124 -18.68 12.31 9.03
C PHE A 124 -19.02 12.02 7.57
N CYS A 125 -19.20 10.75 7.23
CA CYS A 125 -19.62 10.33 5.90
C CYS A 125 -21.09 10.67 5.66
N ALA A 126 -21.39 11.46 4.63
CA ALA A 126 -22.76 11.80 4.24
C ALA A 126 -23.60 10.57 3.81
N HIS A 127 -22.96 9.47 3.40
CA HIS A 127 -23.65 8.27 2.94
C HIS A 127 -23.99 7.29 4.08
N CYS A 128 -23.09 7.09 5.05
CA CYS A 128 -23.27 6.05 6.08
C CYS A 128 -23.13 6.53 7.53
N GLY A 129 -22.92 7.83 7.75
CA GLY A 129 -22.80 8.45 9.07
C GLY A 129 -21.51 8.13 9.84
N ALA A 130 -20.60 7.32 9.30
CA ALA A 130 -19.35 6.96 9.98
C ALA A 130 -18.47 8.20 10.20
N ALA A 131 -17.85 8.31 11.38
CA ALA A 131 -16.84 9.33 11.66
C ALA A 131 -15.60 9.10 10.78
N LEU A 132 -15.12 10.16 10.13
CA LEU A 132 -13.97 10.16 9.21
C LEU A 132 -12.68 10.58 9.92
N GLY A 133 -12.66 10.51 11.26
CA GLY A 133 -11.77 11.26 12.13
C GLY A 133 -10.32 11.31 11.68
N GLY A 134 -9.76 12.52 11.52
CA GLY A 134 -8.32 12.84 11.53
C GLY A 134 -7.40 12.13 10.54
N LEU A 135 -7.93 11.23 9.72
CA LEU A 135 -7.20 10.41 8.78
C LEU A 135 -6.90 11.23 7.53
N ALA A 136 -5.86 12.07 7.62
CA ALA A 136 -5.02 12.34 6.47
C ALA A 136 -4.34 11.03 6.06
N GLN A 137 -5.11 10.12 5.44
CA GLN A 137 -4.58 8.88 4.87
C GLN A 137 -3.86 9.24 3.55
N GLY A 138 -2.56 9.49 3.68
CA GLY A 138 -1.60 9.01 2.69
C GLY A 138 -1.72 7.49 2.52
N PRO A 139 -1.07 6.91 1.50
CA PRO A 139 -1.45 5.65 0.86
C PRO A 139 -1.81 4.55 1.85
N ALA A 140 -2.96 3.92 1.59
CA ALA A 140 -3.57 2.82 2.32
C ALA A 140 -2.56 2.00 3.13
N GLN A 141 -2.41 2.34 4.42
CA GLN A 141 -1.78 1.43 5.35
C GLN A 141 -2.78 0.30 5.56
N VAL A 142 -2.45 -0.87 5.01
CA VAL A 142 -3.06 -2.12 5.44
C VAL A 142 -2.74 -2.21 6.93
N ALA A 143 -3.74 -1.97 7.78
CA ALA A 143 -3.57 -2.12 9.21
C ALA A 143 -3.11 -3.55 9.47
N ALA A 144 -1.94 -3.71 10.09
CA ALA A 144 -1.52 -5.00 10.59
C ALA A 144 -2.65 -5.53 11.52
N PRO A 145 -3.01 -6.82 11.44
CA PRO A 145 -4.05 -7.36 12.30
C PRO A 145 -3.68 -7.10 13.76
N ALA A 146 -4.64 -6.56 14.51
CA ALA A 146 -4.45 -6.27 15.93
C ALA A 146 -3.97 -7.55 16.65
N PRO A 147 -2.97 -7.45 17.55
CA PRO A 147 -2.58 -8.59 18.36
C PRO A 147 -3.81 -9.11 19.13
N PRO A 148 -3.94 -10.44 19.31
CA PRO A 148 -5.08 -11.01 20.00
C PRO A 148 -5.17 -10.42 21.42
N PRO A 149 -6.39 -10.19 21.94
CA PRO A 149 -6.56 -9.68 23.29
C PRO A 149 -5.91 -10.67 24.26
N VAL A 150 -4.88 -10.22 24.98
CA VAL A 150 -4.32 -10.97 26.09
C VAL A 150 -5.42 -11.07 27.14
N ALA A 151 -5.91 -12.27 27.39
CA ALA A 151 -6.90 -12.54 28.41
C ALA A 151 -6.41 -11.97 29.74
N ALA A 152 -7.20 -11.10 30.35
CA ALA A 152 -6.94 -10.59 31.68
C ALA A 152 -6.85 -11.78 32.64
N GLN A 153 -5.69 -11.97 33.27
CA GLN A 153 -5.56 -12.95 34.34
C GLN A 153 -6.44 -12.52 35.51
N PRO A 154 -7.25 -13.42 36.10
CA PRO A 154 -8.03 -13.09 37.28
C PRO A 154 -7.08 -12.84 38.46
N SER A 155 -7.20 -11.66 39.06
CA SER A 155 -6.52 -11.30 40.32
C SER A 155 -6.90 -12.29 41.43
N PRO A 156 -5.95 -12.73 42.29
CA PRO A 156 -6.27 -13.62 43.39
C PRO A 156 -7.15 -12.88 44.42
N GLN A 157 -8.34 -13.43 44.64
CA GLN A 157 -9.30 -13.02 45.67
C GLN A 157 -8.63 -13.16 47.05
N GLN A 158 -8.52 -12.05 47.78
CA GLN A 158 -8.14 -12.09 49.19
C GLN A 158 -9.29 -12.69 49.99
N ALA A 159 -9.00 -13.79 50.70
CA ALA A 159 -9.93 -14.46 51.61
C ALA A 159 -10.20 -13.56 52.82
N GLY A 160 -11.46 -13.16 52.99
CA GLY A 160 -11.95 -12.59 54.24
C GLY A 160 -12.08 -13.66 55.34
N PRO A 161 -12.00 -13.30 56.62
CA PRO A 161 -12.06 -14.26 57.72
C PRO A 161 -13.47 -14.87 57.86
N PRO A 162 -13.59 -16.13 58.35
CA PRO A 162 -14.88 -16.81 58.46
C PRO A 162 -15.73 -16.20 59.59
N ALA A 163 -16.98 -15.86 59.25
CA ALA A 163 -18.00 -15.51 60.20
C ALA A 163 -18.46 -16.77 60.96
N ALA A 164 -18.43 -16.72 62.29
CA ALA A 164 -18.95 -17.75 63.16
C ALA A 164 -20.49 -17.82 63.05
N HIS A 165 -21.01 -18.98 62.64
CA HIS A 165 -22.44 -19.28 62.70
C HIS A 165 -22.82 -19.69 64.14
N LEU A 166 -23.55 -18.80 64.82
CA LEU A 166 -24.30 -19.13 66.04
C LEU A 166 -25.56 -19.90 65.64
N ALA A 167 -25.64 -21.14 66.12
CA ALA A 167 -26.75 -22.06 65.94
C ALA A 167 -28.01 -21.57 66.68
N SER A 168 -29.12 -21.44 65.95
CA SER A 168 -30.47 -21.30 66.51
C SER A 168 -31.15 -22.67 66.56
N GLY A 169 -31.48 -23.12 67.78
CA GLY A 169 -32.18 -24.37 68.05
C GLY A 169 -33.66 -24.32 67.63
N GLN A 170 -34.14 -25.46 67.13
CA GLN A 170 -35.57 -25.74 66.92
C GLN A 170 -36.20 -26.32 68.20
N PRO A 171 -37.47 -26.00 68.51
CA PRO A 171 -38.28 -26.84 69.38
C PRO A 171 -39.16 -27.83 68.60
N ALA A 172 -39.41 -28.96 69.25
CA ALA A 172 -40.15 -30.13 68.81
C ALA A 172 -41.67 -29.90 68.71
N GLN A 173 -42.31 -30.64 67.79
CA GLN A 173 -43.77 -30.73 67.65
C GLN A 173 -44.36 -31.80 68.59
N VAL A 174 -45.61 -31.56 69.02
CA VAL A 174 -46.61 -32.56 69.43
C VAL A 174 -47.92 -32.21 68.75
#